data_AF-A0A629KJR5-F1
#
_entry.id   AF-A0A629KJR5-F1
#
_cell.length_a   1.000
_cell.length_b   1.000
_cell.length_c   1.000
_cell.angle_alpha   90.00
_cell.angle_beta   90.00
_cell.angle_gamma   90.00
#
_symmetry.space_group_name_H-M   'P 1'
#
loop_
_entity.id
_entity.type
_entity.pdbx_description
1 polymer ?
#
loop_
_entity_poly.entity_id
_entity_poly.type
_entity_poly.pdbx_seq_one_letter_code
_entity_poly.pdbx_strand_id
1 'polypeptide(L)'
;MTDVTADTVTVVVAGRCRWAAGLRWEVQGHMPARKSAGQRSAVKKRVTAGRTRRDGPVLTLTVRQGRRGDRVTANGRMTSRPRGPVYSLAAAFSRVSGDNAYGVYRLDEGRYVFLATVDGLPSVMGDVAGTAEDTGRALQQFLAFNTVPEGGWTVTSPVSEPREWDTLIASAGSRVLKVSR
;
A
#
# COMPACT_ATOMS: atom_id res chain seq x y z
N MET A 1 4.13 -18.28 -22.08
CA MET A 1 3.84 -18.47 -20.65
C MET A 1 3.66 -17.09 -20.04
N THR A 2 2.42 -16.63 -19.89
CA THR A 2 2.14 -15.39 -19.16
C THR A 2 2.17 -15.70 -17.68
N ASP A 3 3.07 -15.03 -16.98
CA ASP A 3 3.38 -15.24 -15.59
C ASP A 3 2.18 -14.84 -14.70
N VAL A 4 1.48 -15.83 -14.16
CA VAL A 4 0.30 -15.64 -13.31
C VAL A 4 0.69 -15.20 -11.89
N THR A 5 1.99 -15.13 -11.57
CA THR A 5 2.47 -14.86 -10.20
C THR A 5 2.61 -13.36 -9.85
N ALA A 6 2.73 -12.46 -10.83
CA ALA A 6 3.12 -11.05 -10.60
C ALA A 6 2.06 -10.16 -9.91
N ASP A 7 0.83 -10.65 -9.76
CA ASP A 7 -0.29 -9.93 -9.12
C ASP A 7 -0.65 -10.45 -7.73
N THR A 8 0.10 -11.42 -7.21
CA THR A 8 -0.25 -12.08 -5.94
C THR A 8 0.10 -11.19 -4.76
N VAL A 9 -0.92 -10.82 -3.99
CA VAL A 9 -0.79 -10.01 -2.78
C VAL A 9 -0.27 -10.87 -1.63
N THR A 10 0.74 -10.37 -0.92
CA THR A 10 1.17 -10.95 0.34
C THR A 10 0.24 -10.48 1.45
N VAL A 11 -0.33 -11.42 2.21
CA VAL A 11 -1.23 -11.12 3.32
C VAL A 11 -0.57 -11.56 4.63
N VAL A 12 -0.27 -10.59 5.49
CA VAL A 12 0.24 -10.81 6.86
C VAL A 12 -0.87 -10.57 7.89
N VAL A 13 -0.69 -11.10 9.10
CA VAL A 13 -1.71 -11.07 10.16
C VAL A 13 -1.16 -10.43 11.42
N ALA A 14 -1.89 -9.47 11.97
CA ALA A 14 -1.65 -8.93 13.31
C ALA A 14 -2.95 -9.00 14.12
N GLY A 15 -2.97 -9.85 15.14
CA GLY A 15 -4.17 -10.15 15.91
C GLY A 15 -5.31 -10.63 15.01
N ARG A 16 -6.42 -9.86 14.98
CA ARG A 16 -7.60 -10.15 14.15
C ARG A 16 -7.60 -9.47 12.78
N CYS A 17 -6.60 -8.64 12.51
CA CYS A 17 -6.50 -7.85 11.28
C CYS A 17 -5.58 -8.54 10.27
N ARG A 18 -6.00 -8.55 9.00
CA ARG A 18 -5.20 -9.02 7.87
C ARG A 18 -4.71 -7.84 7.06
N TRP A 19 -3.48 -7.87 6.61
CA TRP A 19 -2.83 -6.73 5.97
C TRP A 19 -2.21 -7.15 4.65
N ALA A 20 -2.58 -6.45 3.59
CA ALA A 20 -2.12 -6.68 2.23
C ALA A 20 -0.90 -5.80 1.94
N ALA A 21 0.11 -6.43 1.33
CA ALA A 21 1.29 -5.82 0.72
C ALA A 21 1.48 -6.36 -0.71
N GLY A 22 2.15 -5.60 -1.56
CA GLY A 22 2.36 -5.96 -2.96
C GLY A 22 1.17 -5.61 -3.86
N LEU A 23 0.37 -4.59 -3.51
CA LEU A 23 -0.72 -4.14 -4.38
C LEU A 23 -0.17 -3.33 -5.55
N ARG A 24 -0.76 -3.50 -6.73
CA ARG A 24 -0.43 -2.71 -7.93
C ARG A 24 -1.23 -1.42 -7.93
N TRP A 25 -0.55 -0.32 -7.65
CA TRP A 25 -1.13 1.02 -7.58
C TRP A 25 -1.08 1.71 -8.95
N GLU A 26 -2.15 2.42 -9.29
CA GLU A 26 -2.28 3.19 -10.53
C GLU A 26 -2.88 4.57 -10.23
N VAL A 27 -2.35 5.61 -10.88
CA VAL A 27 -2.92 6.96 -10.82
C VAL A 27 -4.20 7.02 -11.65
N GLN A 28 -5.28 7.54 -11.07
CA GLN A 28 -6.52 7.78 -11.79
C GLN A 28 -6.75 9.26 -12.16
N GLY A 29 -5.87 10.16 -11.73
CA GLY A 29 -5.94 11.59 -12.02
C GLY A 29 -6.88 12.38 -11.11
N HIS A 30 -6.89 13.70 -11.30
CA HIS A 30 -7.68 14.66 -10.54
C HIS A 30 -9.17 14.56 -10.88
N MET A 31 -10.04 14.38 -9.88
CA MET A 31 -11.49 14.34 -10.08
C MET A 31 -12.19 15.61 -9.56
N PRO A 32 -13.13 16.19 -10.32
CA PRO A 32 -13.91 17.34 -9.86
C PRO A 32 -14.83 16.97 -8.68
N ALA A 33 -15.11 17.94 -7.83
CA ALA A 33 -15.84 17.75 -6.58
C ALA A 33 -17.25 17.18 -6.79
N ARG A 34 -17.60 16.10 -6.08
CA ARG A 34 -19.01 15.73 -5.86
C ARG A 34 -19.63 16.56 -4.73
N LYS A 35 -20.89 16.94 -4.91
CA LYS A 35 -21.74 17.72 -3.97
C LYS A 35 -22.19 16.89 -2.75
N SER A 36 -21.29 16.19 -2.06
CA SER A 36 -21.58 15.58 -0.76
C SER A 36 -20.86 16.36 0.35
N ALA A 37 -21.62 16.91 1.30
CA ALA A 37 -21.10 17.57 2.47
C ALA A 37 -20.59 16.52 3.48
N GLY A 38 -19.32 16.63 3.90
CA GLY A 38 -18.73 15.84 4.98
C GLY A 38 -17.41 15.09 4.68
N GLN A 39 -16.28 15.72 5.02
CA GLN A 39 -14.93 15.24 5.44
C GLN A 39 -13.98 14.31 4.60
N ARG A 40 -12.69 14.71 4.68
CA ARG A 40 -11.38 13.98 4.81
C ARG A 40 -10.93 12.94 3.77
N SER A 41 -9.60 12.87 3.55
CA SER A 41 -8.89 11.86 2.75
C SER A 41 -9.39 10.46 3.07
N ALA A 42 -9.98 9.79 2.07
CA ALA A 42 -10.75 8.56 2.25
C ALA A 42 -10.13 7.38 1.51
N VAL A 43 -10.30 6.17 2.06
CA VAL A 43 -10.00 4.92 1.37
C VAL A 43 -11.31 4.18 1.11
N LYS A 44 -11.46 3.64 -0.09
CA LYS A 44 -12.60 2.79 -0.47
C LYS A 44 -12.08 1.45 -0.96
N LYS A 45 -12.64 0.37 -0.42
CA LYS A 45 -12.29 -1.00 -0.77
C LYS A 45 -13.43 -1.73 -1.48
N ARG A 46 -13.08 -2.62 -2.40
CA ARG A 46 -13.98 -3.62 -2.99
C ARG A 46 -13.24 -4.95 -3.13
N VAL A 47 -13.88 -6.05 -2.74
CA VAL A 47 -13.39 -7.41 -3.01
C VAL A 47 -14.38 -8.07 -3.95
N THR A 48 -13.90 -8.55 -5.09
CA THR A 48 -14.72 -9.24 -6.10
C THR A 48 -14.23 -10.67 -6.28
N ALA A 49 -15.15 -11.58 -6.62
CA ALA A 49 -14.78 -12.92 -7.03
C ALA A 49 -13.93 -12.85 -8.32
N GLY A 50 -12.98 -13.76 -8.47
CA GLY A 50 -12.23 -13.93 -9.73
C GLY A 50 -13.16 -14.25 -10.88
N ARG A 51 -12.79 -13.84 -12.10
CA ARG A 51 -13.58 -14.11 -13.31
C ARG A 51 -13.68 -15.60 -13.60
N THR A 52 -12.64 -16.37 -13.26
CA THR A 52 -12.64 -17.84 -13.32
C THR A 52 -12.38 -18.45 -11.94
N ARG A 53 -12.72 -19.75 -11.77
CA ARG A 53 -12.40 -20.51 -10.53
C ARG A 53 -10.90 -20.51 -10.19
N ARG A 54 -10.02 -20.27 -11.17
CA ARG A 54 -8.55 -20.24 -10.99
C ARG A 54 -7.99 -18.86 -10.64
N ASP A 55 -8.75 -17.78 -10.82
CA ASP A 55 -8.21 -16.41 -10.71
C ASP A 55 -8.05 -15.89 -9.28
N GLY A 56 -8.58 -16.59 -8.27
CA GLY A 56 -8.62 -16.11 -6.89
C GLY A 56 -9.46 -14.83 -6.74
N PRO A 57 -9.76 -14.39 -5.51
CA PRO A 57 -10.45 -13.12 -5.29
C PRO A 57 -9.55 -11.91 -5.57
N VAL A 58 -10.12 -10.89 -6.21
CA VAL A 58 -9.43 -9.63 -6.51
C VAL A 58 -9.75 -8.61 -5.43
N LEU A 59 -8.69 -8.01 -4.86
CA LEU A 59 -8.75 -6.88 -3.95
C LEU A 59 -8.52 -5.59 -4.73
N THR A 60 -9.52 -4.72 -4.75
CA THR A 60 -9.39 -3.35 -5.28
C THR A 60 -9.49 -2.35 -4.13
N LEU A 61 -8.55 -1.43 -4.07
CA LEU A 61 -8.48 -0.35 -3.10
C LEU A 61 -8.38 0.99 -3.82
N THR A 62 -8.93 2.04 -3.24
CA THR A 62 -8.84 3.39 -3.77
C THR A 62 -8.51 4.32 -2.63
N VAL A 63 -7.40 5.06 -2.73
CA VAL A 63 -7.00 6.09 -1.76
C VAL A 63 -7.15 7.45 -2.42
N ARG A 64 -7.72 8.41 -1.68
CA ARG A 64 -7.91 9.80 -2.13
C ARG A 64 -7.31 10.78 -1.14
N GLN A 65 -6.70 11.83 -1.67
CA GLN A 65 -6.24 12.98 -0.89
C GLN A 65 -7.32 14.08 -0.91
N GLY A 66 -7.86 14.45 0.25
CA GLY A 66 -8.83 15.53 0.37
C GLY A 66 -10.15 15.34 -0.41
N ARG A 67 -10.91 16.44 -0.58
CA ARG A 67 -12.20 16.48 -1.30
C ARG A 67 -12.03 16.66 -2.82
N ARG A 68 -10.98 17.38 -3.19
CA ARG A 68 -10.54 17.70 -4.55
C ARG A 68 -9.05 17.39 -4.55
N GLY A 69 -8.69 16.25 -5.06
CA GLY A 69 -7.30 15.82 -4.99
C GLY A 69 -7.15 14.47 -5.66
N ASP A 70 -5.89 14.10 -5.79
CA ASP A 70 -5.53 12.97 -6.59
C ASP A 70 -5.95 11.66 -5.94
N ARG A 71 -6.08 10.67 -6.82
CA ARG A 71 -6.58 9.36 -6.46
C ARG A 71 -5.67 8.31 -7.05
N VAL A 72 -5.29 7.37 -6.19
CA VAL A 72 -4.63 6.14 -6.60
C VAL A 72 -5.54 4.95 -6.33
N THR A 73 -5.51 3.98 -7.24
CA THR A 73 -6.26 2.73 -7.12
C THR A 73 -5.28 1.58 -7.11
N ALA A 74 -5.40 0.70 -6.12
CA ALA A 74 -4.63 -0.53 -6.01
C ALA A 74 -5.46 -1.72 -6.47
N ASN A 75 -4.83 -2.66 -7.17
CA ASN A 75 -5.39 -3.97 -7.45
C ASN A 75 -4.42 -5.07 -7.01
N GLY A 76 -4.96 -6.22 -6.62
CA GLY A 76 -4.13 -7.40 -6.40
C GLY A 76 -4.97 -8.65 -6.21
N ARG A 77 -4.39 -9.80 -6.56
CA ARG A 77 -5.02 -11.12 -6.46
C ARG A 77 -4.64 -11.77 -5.15
N MET A 78 -5.64 -12.27 -4.43
CA MET A 78 -5.42 -13.07 -3.24
C MET A 78 -5.50 -14.56 -3.59
N THR A 79 -4.74 -15.39 -2.89
CA THR A 79 -4.77 -16.85 -3.07
C THR A 79 -6.04 -17.50 -2.51
N SER A 80 -6.70 -16.84 -1.56
CA SER A 80 -7.96 -17.31 -0.97
C SER A 80 -8.85 -16.15 -0.54
N ARG A 81 -10.14 -16.43 -0.36
CA ARG A 81 -11.09 -15.44 0.12
C ARG A 81 -10.83 -15.16 1.60
N PRO A 82 -10.60 -13.90 1.99
CA PRO A 82 -10.26 -13.60 3.37
C PRO A 82 -11.45 -13.84 4.30
N ARG A 83 -11.20 -14.48 5.45
CA ARG A 83 -12.19 -14.67 6.53
C ARG A 83 -12.30 -13.42 7.42
N GLY A 84 -12.45 -12.23 6.81
CA GLY A 84 -12.51 -10.94 7.52
C GLY A 84 -12.02 -9.75 6.69
N PRO A 85 -11.99 -8.53 7.28
CA PRO A 85 -11.44 -7.37 6.60
C PRO A 85 -9.94 -7.54 6.32
N VAL A 86 -9.50 -6.95 5.22
CA VAL A 86 -8.10 -6.91 4.77
C VAL A 86 -7.75 -5.44 4.58
N TYR A 87 -6.76 -4.96 5.32
CA TYR A 87 -6.29 -3.59 5.28
C TYR A 87 -5.11 -3.51 4.32
N SER A 88 -4.75 -2.32 3.83
CA SER A 88 -3.54 -2.14 3.02
C SER A 88 -2.42 -1.50 3.83
N LEU A 89 -1.22 -2.08 3.74
CA LEU A 89 -0.02 -1.53 4.38
C LEU A 89 0.39 -0.22 3.75
N ALA A 90 0.43 -0.13 2.42
CA ALA A 90 0.73 1.13 1.73
C ALA A 90 -0.28 2.25 2.08
N ALA A 91 -1.57 1.91 2.20
CA ALA A 91 -2.58 2.88 2.64
C ALA A 91 -2.41 3.31 4.11
N ALA A 92 -1.95 2.43 5.01
CA ALA A 92 -1.61 2.84 6.38
C ALA A 92 -0.33 3.67 6.42
N PHE A 93 0.70 3.26 5.68
CA PHE A 93 1.97 3.96 5.52
C PHE A 93 1.75 5.40 5.08
N SER A 94 0.89 5.64 4.08
CA SER A 94 0.56 6.99 3.61
C SER A 94 -0.10 7.91 4.64
N ARG A 95 -0.57 7.36 5.77
CA ARG A 95 -1.20 8.15 6.83
C ARG A 95 -0.30 8.40 8.02
N VAL A 96 0.72 7.56 8.22
CA VAL A 96 1.62 7.66 9.37
C VAL A 96 2.95 8.29 8.99
N SER A 97 3.42 8.07 7.77
CA SER A 97 4.77 8.43 7.35
C SER A 97 4.88 9.83 6.73
N GLY A 98 3.75 10.49 6.47
CA GLY A 98 3.70 11.79 5.83
C GLY A 98 3.72 11.73 4.30
N ASP A 99 3.89 12.91 3.68
CA ASP A 99 3.57 13.09 2.27
C ASP A 99 4.62 12.49 1.33
N ASN A 100 5.91 12.64 1.66
CA ASN A 100 7.03 12.16 0.85
C ASN A 100 7.97 11.31 1.70
N ALA A 101 7.65 10.03 1.82
CA ALA A 101 8.35 9.11 2.70
C ALA A 101 8.56 7.74 2.05
N TYR A 102 9.55 7.00 2.55
CA TYR A 102 9.70 5.60 2.20
C TYR A 102 10.23 4.77 3.38
N GLY A 103 10.12 3.45 3.24
CA GLY A 103 10.72 2.51 4.17
C GLY A 103 10.67 1.07 3.65
N VAL A 104 11.62 0.25 4.11
CA VAL A 104 11.61 -1.20 3.91
C VAL A 104 11.29 -1.86 5.24
N TYR A 105 10.30 -2.73 5.26
CA TYR A 105 9.85 -3.42 6.46
C TYR A 105 9.92 -4.93 6.29
N ARG A 106 10.27 -5.64 7.37
CA ARG A 106 10.18 -7.09 7.44
C ARG A 106 8.73 -7.50 7.56
N LEU A 107 8.29 -8.43 6.71
CA LEU A 107 6.96 -9.05 6.77
C LEU A 107 6.99 -10.32 7.65
N ASP A 108 8.00 -11.16 7.42
CA ASP A 108 8.33 -12.37 8.15
C ASP A 108 9.74 -12.85 7.74
N GLU A 109 10.09 -14.10 8.03
CA GLU A 109 11.40 -14.68 7.70
C GLU A 109 11.68 -14.65 6.19
N GLY A 110 12.62 -13.79 5.79
CA GLY A 110 13.09 -13.68 4.40
C GLY A 110 12.18 -12.86 3.48
N ARG A 111 11.04 -12.34 3.96
CA ARG A 111 10.15 -11.48 3.17
C ARG A 111 10.08 -10.06 3.70
N TYR A 112 10.09 -9.12 2.77
CA TYR A 112 10.12 -7.69 3.01
C TYR A 112 9.04 -7.00 2.19
N VAL A 113 8.71 -5.77 2.58
CA VAL A 113 7.92 -4.85 1.78
C VAL A 113 8.61 -3.50 1.70
N PHE A 114 8.77 -3.00 0.48
CA PHE A 114 9.09 -1.61 0.22
C PHE A 114 7.80 -0.79 0.13
N LEU A 115 7.71 0.24 0.97
CA LEU A 115 6.58 1.17 1.03
C LEU A 115 7.06 2.59 0.72
N ALA A 116 6.31 3.32 -0.09
CA ALA A 116 6.60 4.72 -0.35
C ALA A 116 5.34 5.57 -0.58
N THR A 117 5.48 6.85 -0.26
CA THR A 117 4.46 7.88 -0.46
C THR A 117 5.01 9.03 -1.27
N VAL A 118 4.16 9.55 -2.14
CA VAL A 118 4.40 10.79 -2.89
C VAL A 118 3.14 11.62 -2.74
N ASP A 119 3.29 12.87 -2.33
CA ASP A 119 2.19 13.80 -2.07
C ASP A 119 1.07 13.20 -1.20
N GLY A 120 1.44 12.42 -0.18
CA GLY A 120 0.48 11.86 0.80
C GLY A 120 -0.35 10.69 0.28
N LEU A 121 -0.05 10.20 -0.93
CA LEU A 121 -0.66 9.03 -1.53
C LEU A 121 0.35 7.88 -1.62
N PRO A 122 -0.11 6.61 -1.54
CA PRO A 122 0.73 5.47 -1.91
C PRO A 122 1.32 5.65 -3.30
N SER A 123 2.65 5.50 -3.41
CA SER A 123 3.33 5.57 -4.68
C SER A 123 2.97 4.37 -5.56
N VAL A 124 2.86 4.60 -6.87
CA VAL A 124 2.74 3.53 -7.89
C VAL A 124 3.89 2.52 -7.82
N MET A 125 5.05 2.97 -7.35
CA MET A 125 6.26 2.16 -7.17
C MET A 125 6.45 1.67 -5.72
N GLY A 126 5.61 2.12 -4.78
CA GLY A 126 5.84 2.07 -3.33
C GLY A 126 5.00 1.05 -2.57
N ASP A 127 4.74 -0.12 -3.15
CA ASP A 127 4.11 -1.25 -2.47
C ASP A 127 4.60 -2.57 -3.11
N VAL A 128 5.87 -2.87 -2.87
CA VAL A 128 6.54 -4.04 -3.47
C VAL A 128 6.91 -5.01 -2.35
N ALA A 129 6.27 -6.19 -2.35
CA ALA A 129 6.59 -7.27 -1.42
C ALA A 129 7.43 -8.34 -2.12
N GLY A 130 8.45 -8.85 -1.43
CA GLY A 130 9.37 -9.84 -2.01
C GLY A 130 10.58 -10.11 -1.12
N THR A 131 11.69 -10.49 -1.75
CA THR A 131 12.98 -10.67 -1.07
C THR A 131 13.63 -9.34 -0.68
N ALA A 132 14.75 -9.39 0.06
CA ALA A 132 15.56 -8.20 0.35
C ALA A 132 16.07 -7.56 -0.95
N GLU A 133 16.48 -8.37 -1.92
CA GLU A 133 16.96 -7.94 -3.22
C GLU A 133 15.85 -7.26 -4.04
N ASP A 134 14.63 -7.84 -4.04
CA ASP A 134 13.48 -7.26 -4.74
C ASP A 134 13.10 -5.89 -4.18
N THR A 135 13.03 -5.77 -2.86
CA THR A 135 12.68 -4.52 -2.18
C THR A 135 13.78 -3.47 -2.29
N GLY A 136 15.05 -3.87 -2.24
CA GLY A 136 16.20 -2.99 -2.48
C GLY A 136 16.21 -2.42 -3.91
N ARG A 137 15.94 -3.27 -4.91
CA ARG A 137 15.80 -2.83 -6.31
C ARG A 137 14.61 -1.90 -6.50
N ALA A 138 13.47 -2.19 -5.90
CA ALA A 138 12.30 -1.31 -5.95
C ALA A 138 12.59 0.07 -5.34
N LEU A 139 13.29 0.12 -4.21
CA LEU A 139 13.75 1.37 -3.59
C LEU A 139 14.67 2.16 -4.53
N GLN A 140 15.67 1.50 -5.13
CA GLN A 140 16.57 2.17 -6.08
C GLN A 140 15.81 2.75 -7.28
N GLN A 141 14.87 1.98 -7.84
CA GLN A 141 14.02 2.46 -8.92
C GLN A 141 13.18 3.66 -8.47
N PHE A 142 12.54 3.58 -7.30
CA PHE A 142 11.76 4.69 -6.76
C PHE A 142 12.59 5.98 -6.65
N LEU A 143 13.78 5.91 -6.07
CA LEU A 143 14.67 7.07 -5.93
C LEU A 143 15.18 7.61 -7.27
N ALA A 144 15.38 6.74 -8.26
CA ALA A 144 15.84 7.16 -9.59
C ALA A 144 14.74 7.88 -10.40
N PHE A 145 13.48 7.48 -10.23
CA PHE A 145 12.36 8.02 -11.02
C PHE A 145 11.62 9.18 -10.37
N ASN A 146 11.79 9.40 -9.06
CA ASN A 146 11.11 10.48 -8.34
C ASN A 146 12.11 11.58 -7.97
N THR A 147 11.77 12.81 -8.33
CA THR A 147 12.53 13.99 -7.91
C THR A 147 12.56 14.08 -6.39
N VAL A 148 13.73 14.39 -5.83
CA VAL A 148 13.88 14.59 -4.39
C VAL A 148 13.01 15.79 -3.97
N PRO A 149 12.08 15.61 -3.01
CA PRO A 149 11.22 16.69 -2.54
C PRO A 149 12.03 17.75 -1.79
N GLU A 150 11.45 18.94 -1.64
CA GLU A 150 12.01 19.97 -0.76
C GLU A 150 12.07 19.45 0.68
N GLY A 151 13.26 19.52 1.30
CA GLY A 151 13.52 18.91 2.62
C GLY A 151 13.90 17.43 2.59
N GLY A 152 13.90 16.79 1.41
CA GLY A 152 14.34 15.41 1.23
C GLY A 152 13.29 14.37 1.62
N TRP A 153 13.61 13.10 1.36
CA TRP A 153 12.73 11.98 1.69
C TRP A 153 12.74 11.68 3.19
N THR A 154 11.55 11.49 3.76
CA THR A 154 11.44 10.94 5.12
C THR A 154 11.70 9.44 5.09
N VAL A 155 12.79 8.99 5.71
CA VAL A 155 13.14 7.56 5.80
C VAL A 155 12.65 7.00 7.13
N THR A 156 11.60 6.18 7.08
CA THR A 156 10.91 5.65 8.27
C THR A 156 11.47 4.30 8.74
N SER A 157 12.01 3.52 7.81
CA SER A 157 12.65 2.23 8.06
C SER A 157 13.74 1.99 7.01
N PRO A 158 15.03 2.17 7.34
CA PRO A 158 16.11 2.09 6.38
C PRO A 158 16.34 0.64 5.90
N VAL A 159 16.77 0.47 4.65
CA VAL A 159 17.00 -0.86 4.05
C VAL A 159 18.14 -1.64 4.73
N SER A 160 19.10 -0.95 5.34
CA SER A 160 20.19 -1.57 6.10
C SER A 160 19.75 -2.16 7.44
N GLU A 161 18.66 -1.63 8.00
CA GLU A 161 18.10 -2.09 9.27
C GLU A 161 16.56 -2.06 9.20
N PRO A 162 15.94 -2.98 8.43
CA PRO A 162 14.51 -2.98 8.24
C PRO A 162 13.77 -3.31 9.55
N ARG A 163 12.86 -2.42 9.95
CA ARG A 163 11.95 -2.62 11.09
C ARG A 163 10.88 -3.66 10.77
N GLU A 164 10.28 -4.25 11.79
CA GLU A 164 9.10 -5.10 11.63
C GLU A 164 7.90 -4.28 11.14
N TRP A 165 7.13 -4.82 10.19
CA TRP A 165 5.99 -4.13 9.60
C TRP A 165 4.89 -3.79 10.62
N ASP A 166 4.78 -4.55 11.70
CA ASP A 166 3.75 -4.35 12.69
C ASP A 166 3.96 -3.06 13.51
N THR A 167 5.21 -2.57 13.60
CA THR A 167 5.54 -1.27 14.18
C THR A 167 4.83 -0.12 13.44
N LEU A 168 4.63 -0.26 12.13
CA LEU A 168 3.87 0.69 11.32
C LEU A 168 2.42 0.77 11.80
N ILE A 169 1.79 -0.37 12.05
CA ILE A 169 0.37 -0.41 12.45
C ILE A 169 0.17 -0.13 13.94
N ALA A 170 1.17 -0.41 14.78
CA ALA A 170 1.16 -0.09 16.20
C ALA A 170 1.27 1.42 16.42
N SER A 171 2.09 2.11 15.61
CA SER A 171 2.17 3.57 15.59
C SER A 171 0.89 4.22 15.01
N ALA A 172 0.15 3.48 14.20
CA ALA A 172 -1.13 3.90 13.64
C ALA A 172 -2.25 3.86 14.69
N GLY A 173 -2.66 5.03 15.17
CA GLY A 173 -3.83 5.15 16.04
C GLY A 173 -5.10 4.54 15.41
N SER A 174 -6.11 4.24 16.24
CA SER A 174 -7.36 3.56 15.82
C SER A 174 -8.10 4.21 14.62
N ARG A 175 -7.87 5.50 14.37
CA ARG A 175 -8.36 6.21 13.17
C ARG A 175 -7.67 5.76 11.88
N VAL A 176 -6.35 5.54 11.90
CA VAL A 176 -5.61 5.06 10.72
C VAL A 176 -6.08 3.65 10.37
N LEU A 177 -6.23 2.79 11.38
CA LEU A 177 -6.79 1.44 11.19
C LEU A 177 -8.17 1.46 10.54
N LYS A 178 -9.08 2.35 10.97
CA LYS A 178 -10.42 2.47 10.36
C LYS A 178 -10.37 2.96 8.91
N VAL A 179 -9.43 3.84 8.58
CA VAL A 179 -9.31 4.45 7.25
C VAL A 179 -8.53 3.55 6.30
N SER A 180 -7.67 2.64 6.75
CA SER A 180 -6.96 1.69 5.88
C SER A 180 -7.77 0.44 5.51
N ARG A 181 -9.06 0.38 5.89
CA ARG A 181 -9.95 -0.78 5.78
C ARG A 181 -10.61 -0.96 4.41
#